data_AF-A0A074JVV9-F1
#
_entry.id   AF-A0A074JVV9-F1
#
_cell.length_a   1.000
_cell.length_b   1.000
_cell.length_c   1.000
_cell.angle_alpha   90.00
_cell.angle_beta   90.00
_cell.angle_gamma   90.00
#
_symmetry.space_group_name_H-M   'P 1'
#
loop_
_entity.id
_entity.type
_entity.pdbx_description
1 polymer ?
#
loop_
_entity_poly.entity_id
_entity_poly.type
_entity_poly.pdbx_seq_one_letter_code
_entity_poly.pdbx_strand_id
1 'polypeptide(L)'
;MLSAKLGNQTLELDDHLTQQRAQRSRREAVREAIFGGGDPLKTGSALRALDYEQQHKRKLSRPLRTPEEILGMSQNQSLVMPSGYGISPFMADKTPYYTNAAYTGLYGPNPYFDRDFSSVSIPGRWGGRSSLHVIHEAVPASHAHLPQYKLGEWSFIEGHRPKP
;
A
#
# COMPACT_ATOMS: atom_id res chain seq x y z
N MET A 1 -14.43 -7.43 6.48
CA MET A 1 -13.50 -6.36 6.89
C MET A 1 -12.25 -6.40 6.01
N LEU A 2 -11.76 -5.24 5.55
CA LEU A 2 -10.67 -5.15 4.55
C LEU A 2 -9.32 -5.70 5.06
N SER A 3 -8.99 -5.44 6.32
CA SER A 3 -7.79 -5.96 7.00
C SER A 3 -7.70 -7.50 6.99
N ALA A 4 -8.83 -8.19 7.17
CA ALA A 4 -8.87 -9.66 7.16
C ALA A 4 -8.50 -10.28 5.80
N LYS A 5 -8.64 -9.54 4.68
CA LYS A 5 -8.28 -10.02 3.34
C LYS A 5 -6.77 -9.96 3.07
N LEU A 6 -6.04 -9.10 3.80
CA LEU A 6 -4.59 -9.02 3.69
C LEU A 6 -3.91 -10.18 4.41
N GLY A 7 -4.52 -10.66 5.49
CA GLY A 7 -3.96 -11.71 6.34
C GLY A 7 -3.07 -11.16 7.46
N ASN A 8 -2.33 -12.07 8.08
CA ASN A 8 -1.57 -11.79 9.30
C ASN A 8 -0.07 -12.03 9.07
N GLN A 9 0.73 -11.25 9.79
CA GLN A 9 2.15 -11.48 9.99
C GLN A 9 2.42 -11.97 11.41
N THR A 10 3.48 -12.76 11.56
CA THR A 10 3.99 -13.15 12.88
C THR A 10 5.10 -12.19 13.28
N LEU A 11 4.92 -11.51 14.40
CA LEU A 11 5.94 -10.67 15.01
C LEU A 11 6.67 -11.46 16.10
N GLU A 12 7.99 -11.34 16.13
CA GLU A 12 8.82 -11.86 17.21
C GLU A 12 9.14 -10.69 18.16
N LEU A 13 8.67 -10.80 19.40
CA LEU A 13 8.87 -9.80 20.44
C LEU A 13 9.73 -10.39 21.55
N ASP A 14 10.72 -9.63 22.01
CA ASP A 14 11.47 -9.97 23.21
C ASP A 14 10.56 -9.80 24.44
N ASP A 15 10.41 -10.87 25.22
CA ASP A 15 9.65 -10.84 26.47
C ASP A 15 10.59 -10.54 27.65
N HIS A 16 10.88 -9.25 27.83
CA HIS A 16 11.83 -8.80 28.84
C HIS A 16 11.49 -9.26 30.26
N LEU A 17 10.20 -9.39 30.62
CA LEU A 17 9.82 -9.84 31.96
C LEU A 17 10.17 -11.31 32.18
N THR A 18 9.88 -12.15 31.19
CA THR A 18 10.21 -13.58 31.23
C THR A 18 11.73 -13.78 31.20
N GLN A 19 12.44 -13.06 30.33
CA GLN A 19 13.91 -13.13 30.22
C GLN A 19 14.61 -12.66 31.52
N GLN A 20 14.14 -11.57 32.15
CA GLN A 20 14.71 -11.09 33.42
C GLN A 20 14.41 -12.03 34.58
N ARG A 21 13.22 -12.63 34.63
CA ARG A 21 12.90 -13.67 35.63
C ARG A 21 13.81 -14.88 35.48
N ALA A 22 13.99 -15.37 34.25
CA ALA A 22 14.90 -16.48 33.96
C ALA A 22 16.36 -16.12 34.29
N GLN A 23 16.77 -14.87 34.08
CA GLN A 23 18.11 -14.39 34.47
C GLN A 23 18.31 -14.36 35.98
N ARG A 24 17.29 -13.95 36.74
CA ARG A 24 17.34 -13.96 38.20
C ARG A 24 17.39 -15.38 38.74
N SER A 25 16.48 -16.26 38.30
CA SER A 25 16.45 -17.65 38.75
C SER A 25 17.72 -18.40 38.35
N ARG A 26 18.34 -18.06 37.21
CA ARG A 26 19.64 -18.63 36.81
C ARG A 26 20.73 -18.26 37.80
N ARG A 27 20.81 -17.00 38.23
CA ARG A 27 21.78 -16.54 39.24
C ARG A 27 21.56 -17.24 40.58
N GLU A 28 20.30 -17.41 40.98
CA GLU A 28 19.93 -18.13 42.21
C GLU A 28 20.32 -19.61 42.12
N ALA A 29 20.03 -20.29 41.00
CA ALA A 29 20.39 -21.69 40.78
C ALA A 29 21.92 -21.92 40.75
N VAL A 30 22.68 -21.02 40.13
CA VAL A 30 24.16 -21.07 40.15
C VAL A 30 24.69 -20.89 41.57
N ARG A 31 24.14 -19.93 42.33
CA ARG A 31 24.55 -19.70 43.71
C ARG A 31 24.30 -20.93 44.59
N GLU A 32 23.14 -21.55 44.45
CA GLU A 32 22.78 -22.77 45.19
C GLU A 32 23.71 -23.94 44.83
N ALA A 33 24.07 -24.10 43.56
CA ALA A 33 24.98 -25.15 43.13
C ALA A 33 26.40 -24.99 43.68
N ILE A 34 26.88 -23.75 43.85
CA ILE A 34 28.22 -23.45 44.37
C ILE A 34 28.26 -23.55 45.91
N PHE A 35 27.23 -23.05 46.59
CA PHE A 35 27.25 -22.87 48.05
C PHE A 35 26.35 -23.83 48.85
N GLY A 36 25.34 -24.44 48.22
CA GLY A 36 24.28 -25.21 48.89
C GLY A 36 24.44 -26.73 48.84
N GLY A 37 25.44 -27.26 48.13
CA GLY A 37 25.66 -28.72 48.03
C GLY A 37 24.62 -29.45 47.15
N GLY A 38 24.00 -28.75 46.20
CA GLY A 38 22.97 -29.30 45.33
C GLY A 38 23.46 -30.36 44.32
N ASP A 39 22.53 -31.22 43.88
CA ASP A 39 22.77 -32.26 42.87
C ASP A 39 23.14 -31.64 41.51
N PRO A 40 24.37 -31.84 40.99
CA PRO A 40 24.87 -31.18 39.79
C PRO A 40 24.06 -31.52 38.53
N LEU A 41 23.42 -32.69 38.48
CA LEU A 41 22.59 -33.10 37.34
C LEU A 41 21.28 -32.30 37.29
N LYS A 42 20.66 -32.07 38.45
CA LYS A 42 19.42 -31.27 38.55
C LYS A 42 19.66 -29.79 38.30
N THR A 43 20.78 -29.25 38.78
CA THR A 43 21.17 -27.88 38.47
C THR A 43 21.44 -27.72 36.97
N GLY A 44 22.14 -28.67 36.35
CA GLY A 44 22.44 -28.61 34.93
C GLY A 44 21.19 -28.60 34.04
N SER A 45 20.17 -29.40 34.36
CA SER A 45 18.90 -29.40 33.62
C SER A 45 18.09 -28.12 33.85
N ALA A 46 18.06 -27.61 35.08
CA ALA A 46 17.42 -26.33 35.40
C ALA A 46 18.08 -25.15 34.64
N LEU A 47 19.42 -25.10 34.61
CA LEU A 47 20.14 -24.08 33.87
C LEU A 47 19.82 -24.12 32.37
N ARG A 48 19.74 -25.31 31.76
CA ARG A 48 19.35 -25.40 30.33
C ARG A 48 17.94 -24.88 30.06
N ALA A 49 16.98 -25.16 30.94
CA ALA A 49 15.63 -24.63 30.80
C ALA A 49 15.62 -23.10 30.91
N LEU A 50 16.36 -22.55 31.86
CA LEU A 50 16.49 -21.11 32.05
C LEU A 50 17.22 -20.43 30.88
N ASP A 51 18.22 -21.09 30.28
CA ASP A 51 18.92 -20.58 29.10
C ASP A 51 17.96 -20.49 27.90
N TYR A 52 17.07 -21.46 27.75
CA TYR A 52 16.01 -21.42 26.74
C TYR A 52 15.02 -20.27 27.02
N GLU A 53 14.54 -20.11 28.25
CA GLU A 53 13.63 -19.03 28.63
C GLU A 53 14.26 -17.63 28.45
N GLN A 54 15.56 -17.49 28.73
CA GLN A 54 16.30 -16.26 28.52
C GLN A 54 16.41 -15.87 27.04
N GLN A 55 16.49 -16.85 26.14
CA GLN A 55 16.62 -16.62 24.70
C GLN A 55 15.25 -16.63 23.99
N HIS A 56 14.18 -16.98 24.69
CA HIS A 56 12.87 -17.13 24.11
C HIS A 56 12.32 -15.78 23.61
N LYS A 57 11.86 -15.78 22.35
CA LYS A 57 11.12 -14.68 21.74
C LYS A 57 9.67 -15.09 21.58
N ARG A 58 8.77 -14.25 22.08
CA ARG A 58 7.34 -14.49 21.99
C ARG A 58 6.86 -14.19 20.58
N LYS A 59 6.12 -15.13 19.99
CA LYS A 59 5.48 -14.95 18.68
C LYS A 59 4.06 -14.44 18.84
N LEU A 60 3.73 -13.35 18.16
CA LEU A 60 2.40 -12.73 18.17
C LEU A 60 1.88 -12.61 16.74
N SER A 61 0.62 -13.03 16.53
CA SER A 61 -0.07 -12.81 15.26
C SER A 61 -0.64 -11.40 15.22
N ARG A 62 -0.27 -10.62 14.20
CA ARG A 62 -0.79 -9.27 13.95
C ARG A 62 -1.29 -9.18 12.50
N PRO A 63 -2.42 -8.52 12.22
CA PRO A 63 -2.78 -8.18 10.85
C PRO A 63 -1.65 -7.46 10.12
N LEU A 64 -1.46 -7.72 8.83
CA LEU A 64 -0.46 -7.01 8.01
C LEU A 64 -0.68 -5.49 8.08
N ARG A 65 -1.93 -5.07 8.00
CA ARG A 65 -2.39 -3.70 8.29
C ARG A 65 -3.66 -3.74 9.12
N THR A 66 -3.72 -2.92 10.16
CA THR A 66 -4.97 -2.76 10.94
C THR A 66 -5.97 -1.90 10.17
N PRO A 67 -7.28 -1.98 10.48
CA PRO A 67 -8.28 -1.11 9.87
C PRO A 67 -7.94 0.38 10.01
N GLU A 68 -7.42 0.79 11.17
CA GLU A 68 -7.03 2.18 11.46
C GLU A 68 -5.85 2.60 10.60
N GLU A 69 -4.86 1.73 10.39
CA GLU A 69 -3.73 2.00 9.50
C GLU A 69 -4.17 2.17 8.04
N ILE A 70 -5.20 1.43 7.61
CA ILE A 70 -5.78 1.56 6.27
C ILE A 70 -6.53 2.89 6.14
N LEU A 71 -7.30 3.28 7.16
CA LEU A 71 -8.02 4.55 7.17
C LEU A 71 -7.09 5.77 7.26
N GLY A 72 -5.96 5.63 7.95
CA GLY A 72 -4.92 6.65 8.06
C GLY A 72 -3.92 6.70 6.90
N MET A 73 -4.15 5.95 5.82
CA MET A 73 -3.28 5.97 4.65
C MET A 73 -3.23 7.37 4.01
N SER A 74 -2.07 7.72 3.46
CA SER A 74 -1.92 8.94 2.66
C SER A 74 -2.93 8.95 1.50
N GLN A 75 -3.48 10.13 1.19
CA GLN A 75 -4.42 10.27 0.07
C GLN A 75 -3.80 9.82 -1.26
N ASN A 76 -2.48 9.98 -1.42
CA ASN A 76 -1.73 9.59 -2.60
C ASN A 76 -1.38 8.10 -2.63
N GLN A 77 -1.83 7.30 -1.66
CA GLN A 77 -1.61 5.86 -1.65
C GLN A 77 -2.92 5.10 -1.78
N SER A 78 -2.85 3.95 -2.45
CA SER A 78 -3.96 3.02 -2.62
C SER A 78 -3.51 1.61 -2.29
N LEU A 79 -4.40 0.86 -1.66
CA LEU A 79 -4.25 -0.58 -1.49
C LEU A 79 -5.00 -1.25 -2.63
N VAL A 80 -4.27 -1.90 -3.53
CA VAL A 80 -4.83 -2.60 -4.68
C VAL A 80 -4.98 -4.07 -4.33
N MET A 81 -6.20 -4.59 -4.42
CA MET A 81 -6.51 -6.00 -4.20
C MET A 81 -7.06 -6.60 -5.51
N PRO A 82 -6.18 -6.98 -6.46
CA PRO A 82 -6.64 -7.51 -7.73
C PRO A 82 -7.22 -8.92 -7.54
N SER A 83 -8.49 -9.10 -7.90
CA SER A 83 -9.13 -10.42 -7.90
C SER A 83 -8.91 -11.12 -9.25
N GLY A 84 -8.53 -12.39 -9.24
CA GLY A 84 -8.52 -13.25 -10.43
C GLY A 84 -7.21 -13.28 -11.23
N TYR A 85 -6.24 -12.42 -10.92
CA TYR A 85 -4.97 -12.33 -11.66
C TYR A 85 -3.81 -13.09 -11.01
N GLY A 86 -4.02 -13.74 -9.87
CA GLY A 86 -2.95 -14.40 -9.10
C GLY A 86 -1.91 -13.43 -8.51
N ILE A 87 -2.16 -12.13 -8.59
CA ILE A 87 -1.29 -11.08 -8.07
C ILE A 87 -1.64 -10.84 -6.60
N SER A 88 -0.64 -10.89 -5.72
CA SER A 88 -0.82 -10.56 -4.31
C SER A 88 -1.23 -9.08 -4.14
N PRO A 89 -2.03 -8.73 -3.12
CA PRO A 89 -2.34 -7.34 -2.82
C PRO A 89 -1.06 -6.50 -2.67
N PHE A 90 -1.09 -5.29 -3.20
CA PHE A 90 0.07 -4.38 -3.19
C PHE A 90 -0.35 -2.93 -2.97
N MET A 91 0.62 -2.13 -2.54
CA MET A 91 0.46 -0.68 -2.39
C MET A 91 0.84 0.00 -3.69
N ALA A 92 0.04 0.96 -4.14
CA ALA A 92 0.30 1.75 -5.33
C ALA A 92 0.10 3.23 -5.05
N ASP A 93 0.97 4.05 -5.64
CA ASP A 93 0.85 5.49 -5.59
C ASP A 93 -0.21 5.97 -6.59
N LYS A 94 -1.14 6.78 -6.11
CA LYS A 94 -2.15 7.45 -6.93
C LYS A 94 -1.49 8.62 -7.63
N THR A 95 -1.25 8.44 -8.92
CA THR A 95 -0.81 9.54 -9.79
C THR A 95 -2.05 10.11 -10.49
N PRO A 96 -2.33 11.43 -10.37
CA PRO A 96 -3.43 12.03 -11.11
C PRO A 96 -3.25 11.82 -12.62
N TYR A 97 -4.31 11.43 -13.33
CA TYR A 97 -4.21 11.10 -14.75
C TYR A 97 -3.67 12.28 -15.59
N TYR A 98 -4.01 13.52 -15.23
CA TYR A 98 -3.59 14.73 -15.92
C TYR A 98 -2.14 15.13 -15.71
N THR A 99 -1.38 14.43 -14.86
CA THR A 99 0.08 14.62 -14.75
C THR A 99 0.85 13.61 -15.59
N ASN A 100 0.20 12.55 -16.07
CA ASN A 100 0.84 11.52 -16.87
C ASN A 100 0.70 11.84 -18.37
N ALA A 101 1.84 12.06 -19.03
CA ALA A 101 1.89 12.38 -20.46
C ALA A 101 1.25 11.30 -21.34
N ALA A 102 1.25 10.03 -20.92
CA ALA A 102 0.64 8.93 -21.68
C ALA A 102 -0.89 9.07 -21.81
N TYR A 103 -1.54 9.80 -20.91
CA TYR A 103 -2.98 10.04 -20.96
C TYR A 103 -3.35 11.34 -21.68
N THR A 104 -2.37 12.09 -22.19
CA THR A 104 -2.62 13.35 -22.90
C THR A 104 -3.53 13.10 -24.10
N GLY A 105 -4.62 13.86 -24.21
CA GLY A 105 -5.63 13.73 -25.25
C GLY A 105 -6.72 12.68 -24.98
N LEU A 106 -6.60 11.89 -23.91
CA LEU A 106 -7.63 10.92 -23.50
C LEU A 106 -8.62 11.48 -22.48
N TYR A 107 -8.40 12.71 -22.02
CA TYR A 107 -9.28 13.41 -21.09
C TYR A 107 -9.59 14.82 -21.60
N GLY A 108 -10.81 15.26 -21.34
CA GLY A 108 -11.27 16.63 -21.56
C GLY A 108 -11.16 17.49 -20.30
N PRO A 109 -11.66 18.73 -20.35
CA PRO A 109 -11.72 19.60 -19.19
C PRO A 109 -12.66 19.01 -18.14
N ASN A 110 -12.28 19.11 -16.87
CA ASN A 110 -12.99 18.53 -15.76
C ASN A 110 -14.12 19.47 -15.31
N PRO A 111 -15.42 19.06 -15.42
CA PRO A 111 -16.56 19.91 -15.12
C PRO A 111 -16.63 20.41 -13.67
N TYR A 112 -15.93 19.74 -12.75
CA TYR A 112 -15.95 20.09 -11.33
C TYR A 112 -14.80 21.00 -10.89
N PHE A 113 -13.72 21.08 -11.66
CA PHE A 113 -12.49 21.78 -11.24
C PHE A 113 -12.03 22.85 -12.22
N ASP A 114 -12.31 22.66 -13.51
CA ASP A 114 -11.89 23.61 -14.54
C ASP A 114 -12.98 24.67 -14.74
N ARG A 115 -12.54 25.93 -14.80
CA ARG A 115 -13.43 27.08 -15.05
C ARG A 115 -13.66 27.34 -16.53
N ASP A 116 -12.69 26.93 -17.35
CA ASP A 116 -12.70 27.10 -18.79
C ASP A 116 -12.76 25.72 -19.45
N PHE A 117 -13.73 25.55 -20.34
CA PHE A 117 -13.95 24.31 -21.09
C PHE A 117 -13.34 24.36 -22.49
N SER A 118 -12.77 25.50 -22.89
CA SER A 118 -12.13 25.68 -24.20
C SER A 118 -10.68 25.19 -24.22
N SER A 119 -10.09 24.92 -23.05
CA SER A 119 -8.70 24.49 -22.95
C SER A 119 -8.47 23.48 -21.82
N VAL A 120 -7.42 22.67 -21.97
CA VAL A 120 -7.00 21.67 -21.00
C VAL A 120 -5.52 21.82 -20.69
N SER A 121 -5.19 21.80 -19.40
CA SER A 121 -3.80 21.86 -18.95
C SER A 121 -3.16 20.47 -18.91
N ILE A 122 -2.10 20.28 -19.68
CA ILE A 122 -1.37 19.02 -19.87
C ILE A 122 0.07 19.12 -19.36
N PRO A 123 0.75 17.99 -19.08
CA PRO A 123 2.17 18.00 -18.74
C PRO A 123 3.00 18.40 -19.97
N GLY A 124 3.82 19.45 -19.82
CA GLY A 124 4.73 19.93 -20.86
C GLY A 124 6.04 19.14 -20.89
N ARG A 125 6.76 19.23 -22.02
CA ARG A 125 8.00 18.46 -22.25
C ARG A 125 9.15 18.81 -21.28
N TRP A 126 9.15 20.00 -20.67
CA TRP A 126 10.27 20.55 -19.88
C TRP A 126 9.85 20.86 -18.43
N GLY A 127 8.96 20.02 -17.86
CA GLY A 127 8.51 20.14 -16.46
C GLY A 127 7.47 21.22 -16.19
N GLY A 128 7.18 22.09 -17.17
CA GLY A 128 6.05 23.03 -17.11
C GLY A 128 4.71 22.38 -17.46
N ARG A 129 3.62 23.15 -17.36
CA ARG A 129 2.32 22.79 -17.94
C ARG A 129 2.13 23.49 -19.27
N SER A 130 1.47 22.83 -20.21
CA SER A 130 1.03 23.41 -21.47
C SER A 130 -0.50 23.43 -21.52
N SER A 131 -1.08 24.42 -22.19
CA SER A 131 -2.52 24.46 -22.42
C SER A 131 -2.79 24.09 -23.87
N LEU A 132 -3.72 23.16 -24.10
CA LEU A 132 -4.18 22.78 -25.43
C LEU A 132 -5.66 23.08 -25.56
N HIS A 133 -6.08 23.49 -26.75
CA HIS A 133 -7.49 23.81 -27.00
C HIS A 133 -8.34 22.55 -27.13
N VAL A 134 -9.59 22.67 -26.70
CA VAL A 134 -10.65 21.70 -26.99
C VAL A 134 -11.29 22.12 -28.31
N ILE A 135 -11.17 21.25 -29.31
CA ILE A 135 -11.74 21.47 -30.63
C ILE A 135 -13.12 20.82 -30.67
N HIS A 136 -14.13 21.57 -31.10
CA HIS A 136 -15.48 21.11 -31.35
C HIS A 136 -15.74 21.14 -32.86
N GLU A 137 -16.16 20.02 -33.43
CA GLU A 137 -16.51 19.94 -34.85
C GLU A 137 -17.62 18.93 -35.10
N ALA A 138 -18.20 18.98 -36.29
CA ALA A 138 -19.19 17.99 -36.72
C ALA A 138 -18.56 16.60 -36.82
N VAL A 139 -19.29 15.58 -36.36
CA VAL A 139 -18.84 14.19 -36.41
C VAL A 139 -18.78 13.70 -37.86
N PRO A 140 -17.67 13.07 -38.28
CA PRO A 140 -17.59 12.46 -39.60
C PRO A 140 -18.72 11.46 -39.85
N ALA A 141 -19.17 11.35 -41.10
CA ALA A 141 -20.23 10.43 -41.48
C ALA A 141 -19.92 8.96 -41.09
N SER A 142 -18.64 8.56 -41.05
CA SER A 142 -18.24 7.22 -40.62
C SER A 142 -18.61 6.92 -39.17
N HIS A 143 -18.64 7.93 -38.30
CA HIS A 143 -18.88 7.82 -36.87
C HIS A 143 -20.26 8.31 -36.43
N ALA A 144 -20.98 9.06 -37.27
CA ALA A 144 -22.26 9.68 -36.94
C ALA A 144 -23.35 8.69 -36.50
N HIS A 145 -23.22 7.40 -36.85
CA HIS A 145 -24.14 6.34 -36.43
C HIS A 145 -23.99 5.92 -34.96
N LEU A 146 -22.88 6.28 -34.29
CA LEU A 146 -22.62 5.84 -32.91
C LEU A 146 -23.51 6.59 -31.91
N PRO A 147 -24.04 5.90 -30.86
CA PRO A 147 -24.97 6.51 -29.91
C PRO A 147 -24.44 7.73 -29.16
N GLN A 148 -23.12 7.81 -28.94
CA GLN A 148 -22.48 8.94 -28.26
C GLN A 148 -22.48 10.24 -29.09
N TYR A 149 -22.74 10.16 -30.39
CA TYR A 149 -22.68 11.29 -31.33
C TYR A 149 -24.06 11.74 -31.82
N LYS A 150 -25.13 11.45 -31.06
CA LYS A 150 -26.50 11.86 -31.41
C LYS A 150 -26.69 13.36 -31.62
N LEU A 151 -25.86 14.18 -30.96
CA LEU A 151 -25.86 15.64 -31.12
C LEU A 151 -25.15 16.11 -32.39
N GLY A 152 -24.52 15.21 -33.14
CA GLY A 152 -23.82 15.52 -34.39
C GLY A 152 -22.46 16.17 -34.22
N GLU A 153 -22.02 16.40 -32.97
CA GLU A 153 -20.72 17.01 -32.65
C GLU A 153 -19.87 16.07 -31.79
N TRP A 154 -18.55 16.14 -32.00
CA TRP A 154 -17.56 15.56 -31.11
C TRP A 154 -16.58 16.63 -30.65
N SER A 155 -15.88 16.34 -29.54
CA SER A 155 -14.80 17.18 -29.06
C SER A 155 -13.54 16.36 -28.82
N PHE A 156 -12.39 16.96 -29.09
CA PHE A 156 -11.08 16.37 -28.85
C PHE A 156 -10.04 17.44 -28.56
N ILE A 157 -8.93 17.03 -27.94
CA ILE A 157 -7.83 17.94 -27.64
C ILE A 157 -6.98 18.16 -28.88
N GLU A 158 -6.55 19.40 -29.11
CA GLU A 158 -5.65 19.79 -30.19
C GLU A 158 -4.46 18.82 -30.32
N GLY A 159 -4.22 18.29 -31.53
CA GLY A 159 -3.17 17.29 -31.80
C GLY A 159 -3.56 15.83 -31.52
N HIS A 160 -4.73 15.57 -30.93
CA HIS A 160 -5.22 14.24 -30.56
C HIS A 160 -6.56 13.90 -31.25
N ARG A 161 -6.64 14.16 -32.56
CA ARG A 161 -7.85 13.87 -33.33
C ARG A 161 -8.14 12.37 -33.37
N PRO A 162 -9.37 11.92 -33.07
CA PRO A 162 -9.77 10.53 -33.24
C PRO A 162 -9.62 10.07 -34.68
N LYS A 163 -9.24 8.81 -34.89
CA LYS A 163 -9.15 8.24 -36.23
C LYS A 163 -10.56 7.92 -36.75
N PRO A 164 -10.88 8.30 -38.00
CA PRO A 164 -12.17 8.06 -38.62
C PRO A 164 -12.37 6.62 -39.11
#